data_AF-A0A7G2IRF7-F1
#
_entry.id   AF-A0A7G2IRF7-F1
#
_cell.length_a   1.000
_cell.length_b   1.000
_cell.length_c   1.000
_cell.angle_alpha   90.00
_cell.angle_beta   90.00
_cell.angle_gamma   90.00
#
_symmetry.space_group_name_H-M   'P 1'
#
loop_
_entity.id
_entity.type
_entity.pdbx_description
1 polymer ?
#
loop_
_entity_poly.entity_id
_entity_poly.type
_entity_poly.pdbx_seq_one_letter_code
_entity_poly.pdbx_strand_id
1 'polypeptide(L)'
;MLVVFAKEFGDEGHREGWCLYHLGCKGPETYGNCSTLQFCDVGGVWPVAIGHPCYGCNEEGVGFHKGIHQLAHVENQTPRSEKPDVNMKEGGNVSAGAIGLLGGVVGLVAGVSVMAVRELGRQQKKDNADSRGE
;
A
#
# COMPACT_ATOMS: atom_id res chain seq x y z
N MET A 1 -12.72 -25.01 9.69
CA MET A 1 -12.95 -24.70 8.27
C MET A 1 -11.96 -25.55 7.47
N LEU A 2 -12.39 -26.67 6.91
CA LEU A 2 -11.52 -27.46 6.04
C LEU A 2 -11.42 -26.73 4.69
N VAL A 3 -10.21 -26.51 4.19
CA VAL A 3 -10.02 -25.98 2.83
C VAL A 3 -10.30 -27.10 1.85
N VAL A 4 -11.17 -26.83 0.86
CA VAL A 4 -11.59 -27.77 -0.16
C VAL A 4 -10.87 -27.49 -1.48
N PHE A 5 -10.51 -28.54 -2.21
CA PHE A 5 -9.68 -28.45 -3.41
C PHE A 5 -10.18 -29.36 -4.53
N ALA A 6 -10.14 -28.85 -5.77
CA ALA A 6 -10.30 -29.67 -6.96
C ALA A 6 -9.04 -30.53 -7.17
N LYS A 7 -9.23 -31.79 -7.57
CA LYS A 7 -8.16 -32.76 -7.83
C LYS A 7 -8.01 -33.05 -9.32
N GLU A 8 -9.12 -33.07 -10.05
CA GLU A 8 -9.15 -33.29 -11.50
C GLU A 8 -10.20 -32.39 -12.17
N PHE A 9 -10.01 -32.09 -13.46
CA PHE A 9 -11.01 -31.34 -14.21
C PHE A 9 -12.30 -32.15 -14.34
N GLY A 10 -13.40 -31.60 -13.83
CA GLY A 10 -14.72 -32.21 -13.89
C GLY A 10 -15.12 -33.01 -12.65
N ASP A 11 -14.25 -33.11 -11.64
CA ASP A 11 -14.63 -33.66 -10.34
C ASP A 11 -15.66 -32.78 -9.61
N GLU A 12 -16.19 -33.27 -8.49
CA GLU A 12 -17.16 -32.53 -7.69
C GLU A 12 -16.61 -31.17 -7.25
N GLY A 13 -15.36 -31.12 -6.78
CA GLY A 13 -14.75 -29.89 -6.33
C GLY A 13 -14.57 -28.85 -7.43
N HIS A 14 -14.18 -29.27 -8.62
CA HIS A 14 -14.04 -28.42 -9.80
C HIS A 14 -15.40 -27.87 -10.24
N ARG A 15 -16.45 -28.69 -10.20
CA ARG A 15 -17.82 -28.29 -10.56
C ARG A 15 -18.42 -27.32 -9.54
N GLU A 16 -18.03 -27.42 -8.28
CA GLU A 16 -18.44 -26.52 -7.19
C GLU A 16 -17.52 -25.30 -7.03
N GLY A 17 -16.53 -25.10 -7.92
CA GLY A 17 -15.66 -23.92 -7.91
C GLY A 17 -14.64 -23.89 -6.77
N TRP A 18 -14.16 -25.04 -6.31
CA TRP A 18 -13.16 -25.15 -5.24
C TRP A 18 -11.77 -24.66 -5.67
N CYS A 19 -10.87 -24.56 -4.69
CA CYS A 19 -9.50 -24.09 -4.94
C CYS A 19 -8.75 -25.00 -5.93
N LEU A 20 -8.19 -24.40 -6.99
CA LEU A 20 -7.46 -25.10 -8.06
C LEU A 20 -5.96 -25.29 -7.76
N TYR A 21 -5.53 -25.15 -6.49
CA TYR A 21 -4.11 -25.25 -6.13
C TYR A 21 -3.51 -26.60 -6.53
N HIS A 22 -4.21 -27.70 -6.27
CA HIS A 22 -3.75 -29.05 -6.63
C HIS A 22 -3.77 -29.34 -8.14
N LEU A 23 -4.46 -28.51 -8.94
CA LEU A 23 -4.38 -28.55 -10.41
C LEU A 23 -3.18 -27.79 -10.97
N GLY A 24 -2.41 -27.10 -10.11
CA GLY A 24 -1.19 -26.37 -10.48
C GLY A 24 -1.33 -24.86 -10.55
N CYS A 25 -2.32 -24.26 -9.86
CA CYS A 25 -2.50 -22.81 -9.85
C CYS A 25 -1.26 -22.06 -9.33
N LYS A 26 -0.72 -21.15 -10.16
CA LYS A 26 0.45 -20.31 -9.86
C LYS A 26 0.14 -19.00 -9.14
N GLY A 27 -1.13 -18.76 -8.80
CA GLY A 27 -1.55 -17.56 -8.07
C GLY A 27 -0.71 -17.21 -6.82
N PRO A 28 -0.24 -18.17 -6.01
CA PRO A 28 0.60 -17.88 -4.84
C PRO A 28 1.96 -17.24 -5.14
N GLU A 29 2.46 -17.34 -6.38
CA GLU A 29 3.77 -16.87 -6.81
C GLU A 29 3.69 -16.01 -8.08
N THR A 30 2.57 -15.32 -8.31
CA THR A 30 2.40 -14.44 -9.47
C THR A 30 1.68 -13.17 -9.08
N TYR A 31 2.32 -12.03 -9.35
CA TYR A 31 1.71 -10.72 -9.11
C TYR A 31 0.80 -10.29 -10.28
N GLY A 32 -0.38 -9.76 -9.93
CA GLY A 32 -1.34 -9.25 -10.91
C GLY A 32 -2.70 -8.91 -10.31
N ASN A 33 -3.54 -8.26 -11.12
CA ASN A 33 -4.91 -7.88 -10.76
C ASN A 33 -5.97 -8.78 -11.42
N CYS A 34 -5.60 -9.96 -11.91
CA CYS A 34 -6.50 -10.84 -12.66
C CYS A 34 -7.74 -11.29 -11.87
N SER A 35 -7.64 -11.42 -10.55
CA SER A 35 -8.78 -11.80 -9.69
C SER A 35 -9.68 -10.62 -9.33
N THR A 36 -9.16 -9.39 -9.39
CA THR A 36 -9.87 -8.17 -8.99
C THR A 36 -10.40 -7.40 -10.18
N LEU A 37 -9.53 -7.02 -11.13
CA LEU A 37 -9.92 -6.34 -12.37
C LEU A 37 -10.60 -7.30 -13.35
N GLN A 38 -10.18 -8.57 -13.36
CA GLN A 38 -10.68 -9.59 -14.29
C GLN A 38 -10.41 -9.17 -15.75
N PHE A 39 -11.20 -9.68 -16.69
CA PHE A 39 -11.06 -9.40 -18.11
C PHE A 39 -12.41 -9.10 -18.77
N CYS A 40 -12.37 -8.34 -19.87
CA CYS A 40 -13.49 -8.08 -20.78
C CYS A 40 -14.70 -7.32 -20.21
N ASP A 41 -14.61 -6.77 -18.99
CA ASP A 41 -15.64 -5.90 -18.37
C ASP A 41 -17.06 -6.49 -18.26
N VAL A 42 -17.21 -7.81 -18.44
CA VAL A 42 -18.49 -8.53 -18.29
C VAL A 42 -18.71 -9.11 -16.90
N GLY A 43 -17.68 -9.06 -16.04
CA GLY A 43 -17.70 -9.60 -14.69
C GLY A 43 -17.60 -11.14 -14.63
N GLY A 44 -16.84 -11.63 -13.66
CA GLY A 44 -16.62 -13.06 -13.43
C GLY A 44 -15.65 -13.74 -14.40
N VAL A 45 -14.97 -13.01 -15.28
CA VAL A 45 -14.15 -13.61 -16.35
C VAL A 45 -12.66 -13.45 -16.05
N TRP A 46 -12.05 -14.53 -15.56
CA TRP A 46 -10.61 -14.69 -15.42
C TRP A 46 -10.28 -16.19 -15.30
N PRO A 47 -9.02 -16.63 -15.53
CA PRO A 47 -8.70 -18.05 -15.69
C PRO A 47 -9.25 -18.98 -14.60
N VAL A 48 -9.11 -18.60 -13.33
CA VAL A 48 -9.58 -19.44 -12.21
C VAL A 48 -11.11 -19.47 -12.13
N ALA A 49 -11.80 -18.36 -12.43
CA ALA A 49 -13.26 -18.35 -12.45
C ALA A 49 -13.85 -19.20 -13.58
N ILE A 50 -13.14 -19.37 -14.69
CA ILE A 50 -13.54 -20.28 -15.77
C ILE A 50 -13.07 -21.73 -15.55
N GLY A 51 -12.45 -22.03 -14.39
CA GLY A 51 -12.04 -23.38 -14.00
C GLY A 51 -10.60 -23.77 -14.36
N HIS A 52 -9.80 -22.87 -14.95
CA HIS A 52 -8.41 -23.17 -15.28
C HIS A 52 -7.42 -22.55 -14.28
N PRO A 53 -6.39 -23.28 -13.82
CA PRO A 53 -5.37 -22.71 -12.93
C PRO A 53 -4.67 -21.51 -13.57
N CYS A 54 -4.30 -20.52 -12.75
CA CYS A 54 -3.38 -19.47 -13.17
C CYS A 54 -2.07 -20.13 -13.66
N TYR A 55 -1.59 -19.76 -14.85
CA TYR A 55 -0.34 -20.28 -15.40
C TYR A 55 0.90 -19.45 -15.00
N GLY A 56 0.69 -18.28 -14.40
CA GLY A 56 1.78 -17.41 -13.97
C GLY A 56 2.43 -16.61 -15.10
N CYS A 57 1.67 -16.26 -16.14
CA CYS A 57 2.21 -15.57 -17.32
C CYS A 57 2.77 -14.16 -17.04
N ASN A 58 2.45 -13.56 -15.89
CA ASN A 58 2.97 -12.25 -15.49
C ASN A 58 4.33 -12.32 -14.77
N GLU A 59 4.71 -13.49 -14.25
CA GLU A 59 5.89 -13.62 -13.40
C GLU A 59 7.03 -14.32 -14.14
N GLU A 60 8.20 -13.68 -14.16
CA GLU A 60 9.41 -14.24 -14.75
C GLU A 60 9.80 -15.54 -14.03
N GLY A 61 10.19 -16.57 -14.80
CA GLY A 61 10.56 -17.87 -14.25
C GLY A 61 9.37 -18.74 -13.76
N VAL A 62 8.12 -18.25 -13.89
CA VAL A 62 6.91 -19.03 -13.57
C VAL A 62 6.22 -19.47 -14.86
N GLY A 63 5.58 -18.54 -15.57
CA GLY A 63 4.94 -18.82 -16.86
C GLY A 63 5.98 -19.22 -17.90
N PHE A 64 5.65 -20.19 -18.75
CA PHE A 64 6.52 -20.74 -19.81
C PHE A 64 7.79 -21.47 -19.31
N HIS A 65 8.01 -21.55 -17.99
CA HIS A 65 9.09 -22.30 -17.37
C HIS A 65 8.57 -23.48 -16.54
N LYS A 66 7.54 -23.25 -15.72
CA LYS A 66 6.89 -24.28 -14.92
C LYS A 66 5.80 -24.98 -15.73
N GLY A 67 5.63 -26.28 -15.51
CA GLY A 67 4.53 -27.05 -16.10
C GLY A 67 3.17 -26.57 -15.57
N ILE A 68 2.10 -26.76 -16.35
CA ILE A 68 0.73 -26.36 -15.94
C ILE A 68 0.36 -27.01 -14.60
N HIS A 69 0.55 -28.33 -14.48
CA HIS A 69 0.24 -29.10 -13.27
C HIS A 69 1.34 -29.11 -12.19
N GLN A 70 2.45 -28.41 -12.43
CA GLN A 70 3.48 -28.25 -11.39
C GLN A 70 2.94 -27.37 -10.27
N LEU A 71 3.17 -27.74 -9.01
CA LEU A 71 2.69 -26.94 -7.88
C LEU A 71 3.53 -25.66 -7.73
N ALA A 72 2.86 -24.58 -7.32
CA ALA A 72 3.50 -23.31 -6.97
C ALA A 72 4.20 -23.42 -5.60
N HIS A 73 5.21 -22.58 -5.39
CA HIS A 73 5.71 -22.33 -4.04
C HIS A 73 4.70 -21.45 -3.29
N VAL A 74 4.39 -21.82 -2.04
CA VAL A 74 3.52 -21.03 -1.17
C VAL A 74 4.38 -20.48 -0.06
N GLU A 75 4.66 -19.18 -0.09
CA GLU A 75 5.47 -18.48 0.93
C GLU A 75 4.99 -18.77 2.36
N ASN A 76 3.66 -18.75 2.60
CA ASN A 76 3.07 -19.07 3.89
C ASN A 76 1.98 -20.15 3.78
N GLN A 77 2.31 -21.39 4.14
CA GLN A 77 1.36 -22.52 4.15
C GLN A 77 0.28 -22.41 5.24
N THR A 78 0.54 -21.65 6.30
CA THR A 78 -0.44 -21.33 7.35
C THR A 78 -0.91 -19.88 7.20
N PRO A 79 -2.20 -19.57 7.44
CA PRO A 79 -2.66 -18.20 7.58
C PRO A 79 -1.72 -17.48 8.54
N ARG A 80 -1.26 -16.27 8.20
CA ARG A 80 -0.36 -15.51 9.09
C ARG A 80 -1.03 -15.44 10.48
N SER A 81 -0.47 -16.17 11.44
CA SER A 81 -0.98 -16.22 12.82
C SER A 81 -0.91 -14.83 13.47
N GLU A 82 -0.07 -13.96 12.93
CA GLU A 82 0.04 -12.56 13.26
C GLU A 82 -0.67 -11.72 12.19
N LYS A 83 -2.00 -11.62 12.28
CA LYS A 83 -2.65 -10.44 11.71
C LYS A 83 -2.14 -9.24 12.53
N PRO A 84 -1.70 -8.14 11.89
CA PRO A 84 -1.49 -6.91 12.63
C PRO A 84 -2.79 -6.57 13.35
N ASP A 85 -2.71 -6.25 14.64
CA ASP A 85 -3.88 -5.90 15.43
C ASP A 85 -4.57 -4.71 14.77
N VAL A 86 -5.86 -4.85 14.44
CA VAL A 86 -6.68 -3.78 13.83
C VAL A 86 -6.84 -2.57 14.75
N ASN A 87 -6.46 -2.70 16.02
CA ASN A 87 -6.41 -1.64 17.01
C ASN A 87 -5.03 -0.98 17.14
N MET A 88 -4.02 -1.44 16.37
CA MET A 88 -2.70 -0.84 16.36
C MET A 88 -2.77 0.50 15.63
N LYS A 89 -2.99 1.58 16.40
CA LYS A 89 -2.94 2.95 15.88
C LYS A 89 -1.52 3.28 15.45
N GLU A 90 -1.32 3.52 14.17
CA GLU A 90 -0.09 4.07 13.62
C GLU A 90 0.07 5.51 14.12
N GLY A 91 1.15 5.78 14.85
CA GLY A 91 1.40 7.06 15.50
C GLY A 91 1.40 6.93 17.02
N GLY A 92 2.60 6.99 17.61
CA GLY A 92 2.75 7.07 19.06
C GLY A 92 2.07 8.31 19.62
N ASN A 93 1.70 8.24 20.89
CA ASN A 93 1.15 9.32 21.70
C ASN A 93 2.06 10.54 21.64
N VAL A 94 1.75 11.46 20.71
CA VAL A 94 2.41 12.76 20.64
C VAL A 94 2.02 13.53 21.88
N SER A 95 2.97 13.71 22.80
CA SER A 95 2.70 14.41 24.04
C SER A 95 2.39 15.88 23.75
N ALA A 96 1.42 16.44 24.48
CA ALA A 96 1.09 17.87 24.38
C ALA A 96 2.33 18.76 24.63
N GLY A 97 3.30 18.27 25.42
CA GLY A 97 4.59 18.92 25.63
C GLY A 97 5.45 19.02 24.37
N ALA A 98 5.53 17.97 23.56
CA ALA A 98 6.30 18.00 22.31
C ALA A 98 5.71 19.00 21.29
N ILE A 99 4.38 19.04 21.17
CA ILE A 99 3.68 20.01 20.30
C ILE A 99 3.87 21.44 20.82
N GLY A 100 3.74 21.64 22.13
CA GLY A 100 3.90 22.96 22.76
C GLY A 100 5.30 23.54 22.58
N LEU A 101 6.34 22.71 22.72
CA LEU A 101 7.73 23.14 22.52
C LEU A 101 8.01 23.51 21.06
N LEU A 102 7.58 22.67 20.10
CA LEU A 102 7.74 22.96 18.67
C LEU A 102 6.98 24.22 18.26
N GLY A 103 5.74 24.38 18.70
CA GLY A 103 4.94 25.58 18.45
C GLY A 103 5.56 26.84 19.07
N GLY A 104 6.08 26.74 20.29
CA GLY A 104 6.73 27.85 21.00
C GLY A 104 7.99 28.35 20.28
N VAL A 105 8.85 27.44 19.82
CA VAL A 105 10.08 27.79 19.09
C VAL A 105 9.75 28.50 17.77
N VAL A 106 8.80 27.95 16.99
CA VAL A 106 8.40 28.56 15.72
C VAL A 106 7.79 29.95 15.93
N GLY A 107 6.92 30.11 16.93
CA GLY A 107 6.30 31.39 17.26
C GLY A 107 7.33 32.46 17.66
N LEU A 108 8.34 32.09 18.45
CA LEU A 108 9.39 33.01 18.89
C LEU A 108 10.25 33.48 17.71
N VAL A 109 10.72 32.55 16.87
CA VAL A 109 11.55 32.88 15.70
C VAL A 109 10.81 33.79 14.72
N ALA A 110 9.54 33.50 14.43
CA ALA A 110 8.72 34.33 13.57
C ALA A 110 8.50 35.74 14.17
N GLY A 111 8.20 35.82 15.47
CA GLY A 111 7.97 37.08 16.17
C GLY A 111 9.19 38.02 16.16
N VAL A 112 10.38 37.49 16.48
CA VAL A 112 11.63 38.26 16.48
C VAL A 112 11.96 38.75 15.08
N SER A 113 11.79 37.90 14.06
CA SER A 113 12.06 38.23 12.67
C SER A 113 11.19 39.40 12.17
N VAL A 114 9.88 39.37 12.47
CA VAL A 114 8.95 40.44 12.07
C VAL A 114 9.27 41.77 12.75
N MET A 115 9.62 41.74 14.05
CA MET A 115 9.98 42.97 14.77
C MET A 115 11.29 43.57 14.27
N ALA A 116 12.29 42.75 13.97
CA ALA A 116 13.56 43.22 13.40
C ALA A 116 13.33 43.91 12.04
N VAL A 117 12.54 43.33 11.14
CA VAL A 117 12.21 43.94 9.85
C VAL A 117 11.44 45.25 10.03
N ARG A 118 10.49 45.31 10.97
CA ARG A 118 9.74 46.54 11.27
C ARG A 118 10.64 47.66 11.80
N GLU A 119 11.60 47.34 12.67
CA GLU A 119 12.50 48.35 13.23
C GLU A 119 13.47 48.89 12.18
N LEU A 120 14.03 48.01 11.33
CA LEU A 120 14.84 48.43 10.18
C LEU A 120 14.07 49.36 9.23
N GLY A 121 12.79 49.07 8.96
CA GLY A 121 11.93 49.93 8.15
C GLY A 121 11.65 51.30 8.80
N ARG A 122 11.57 51.38 10.14
CA ARG A 122 11.39 52.65 10.87
C ARG A 122 12.67 53.50 10.86
N GLN A 123 13.84 52.87 11.00
CA GLN A 123 15.16 53.52 10.90
C GLN A 123 15.35 54.13 9.50
N GLN A 124 15.12 53.35 8.45
CA GLN A 124 15.26 53.82 7.06
C GLN A 124 14.30 54.98 6.71
N LYS A 125 13.10 55.02 7.33
CA LYS A 125 12.15 56.13 7.18
C LYS A 125 12.60 57.40 7.93
N LYS A 126 13.24 57.27 9.10
CA LYS A 126 13.83 58.40 9.82
C LYS A 126 15.02 58.97 9.06
N ASP A 127 15.93 58.13 8.60
CA ASP A 127 17.12 58.55 7.84
C ASP A 127 16.74 59.26 6.53
N ASN A 128 15.72 58.76 5.82
CA ASN A 128 15.18 59.44 4.62
C ASN A 128 14.45 60.76 4.92
N ALA A 129 13.92 60.93 6.12
CA ALA A 129 13.24 62.16 6.51
C ALA A 129 14.24 63.26 6.91
N ASP A 130 15.36 62.87 7.54
CA ASP A 130 16.44 63.76 7.95
C ASP A 130 17.23 64.28 6.73
N SER A 131 17.60 63.40 5.80
CA SER A 131 18.34 63.74 4.56
C SER A 131 17.55 64.54 3.51
N ARG A 132 16.26 64.82 3.76
CA ARG A 132 15.38 65.62 2.88
C ARG A 132 15.02 66.99 3.48
N GLY A 133 15.55 67.28 4.67
CA GLY A 133 15.33 68.51 5.45
C GLY A 133 16.48 69.53 5.44
N GLU A 134 17.56 69.27 4.69
CA GLU A 134 18.64 70.23 4.39
C GLU A 134 18.45 70.90 3.02
#